data_AF-U2C2S5-F1
#
_entry.id   AF-U2C2S5-F1
#
_cell.length_a   1.000
_cell.length_b   1.000
_cell.length_c   1.000
_cell.angle_alpha   90.00
_cell.angle_beta   90.00
_cell.angle_gamma   90.00
#
_symmetry.space_group_name_H-M   'P 1'
#
loop_
_entity.id
_entity.type
_entity.pdbx_description
1 polymer ?
#
loop_
_entity_poly.entity_id
_entity_poly.type
_entity_poly.pdbx_seq_one_letter_code
_entity_poly.pdbx_strand_id
1 'polypeptide(L)'
;MDVLGLSSWWYYTRKFHDDEATKIFGEGKGKRLKDRVYDKEYDGKDIEFKSANFKRERTQSEIDHMNKQIDKDIKYKQSGEANPHWHFLNDPKGVPDMEPILKRLKDNGIEYSSGSTYNNNK
;
A
#
# COMPACT_ATOMS: atom_id res chain seq x y z
N MET A 1 19.13 -12.64 15.65
CA MET A 1 18.96 -11.35 14.96
C MET A 1 19.71 -11.44 13.65
N ASP A 2 19.21 -10.82 12.58
CA ASP A 2 19.98 -10.72 11.34
C ASP A 2 21.07 -9.62 11.46
N VAL A 3 21.88 -9.45 10.42
CA VAL A 3 22.99 -8.48 10.35
C VAL A 3 22.52 -7.02 10.49
N LEU A 4 21.20 -6.76 10.48
CA LEU A 4 20.59 -5.44 10.61
C LEU A 4 19.81 -5.23 11.92
N GLY A 5 19.88 -6.18 12.87
CA GLY A 5 19.27 -6.02 14.19
C GLY A 5 17.73 -6.06 14.20
N LEU A 6 17.10 -6.55 13.13
CA LEU A 6 15.66 -6.81 13.12
C LEU A 6 15.38 -8.13 13.85
N SER A 7 14.26 -8.22 14.59
CA SER A 7 13.77 -9.53 14.99
C SER A 7 13.51 -10.34 13.72
N SER A 8 13.83 -11.63 13.71
CA SER A 8 13.77 -12.48 12.51
C SER A 8 12.42 -12.36 11.78
N TRP A 9 11.33 -12.22 12.54
CA TRP A 9 9.98 -12.05 12.03
C TRP A 9 9.78 -10.80 11.15
N TRP A 10 10.30 -9.64 11.56
CA TRP A 10 10.13 -8.39 10.79
C TRP A 10 10.92 -8.43 9.49
N TYR A 11 12.10 -9.04 9.49
CA TYR A 11 12.88 -9.27 8.28
C TYR A 11 12.10 -10.12 7.27
N TYR A 12 11.56 -11.28 7.71
CA TYR A 12 10.78 -12.16 6.83
C TYR A 12 9.49 -11.50 6.34
N THR A 13 8.80 -10.74 7.19
CA THR A 13 7.58 -10.02 6.80
C THR A 13 7.86 -8.97 5.74
N ARG A 14 8.93 -8.19 5.92
CA ARG A 14 9.35 -7.18 4.95
C ARG A 14 9.82 -7.81 3.65
N LYS A 15 10.65 -8.85 3.73
CA LYS A 15 11.11 -9.59 2.54
C LYS A 15 9.92 -10.16 1.75
N PHE A 16 8.97 -10.80 2.43
CA PHE A 16 7.76 -11.30 1.79
C PHE A 16 6.98 -10.17 1.10
N HIS A 17 6.80 -9.03 1.76
CA HIS A 17 6.11 -7.86 1.18
C HIS A 17 6.83 -7.33 -0.07
N ASP A 18 8.16 -7.16 0.00
CA ASP A 18 8.99 -6.69 -1.12
C ASP A 18 8.98 -7.71 -2.28
N ASP A 19 9.05 -9.00 -1.98
CA ASP A 19 9.01 -10.10 -2.97
C ASP A 19 7.65 -10.15 -3.67
N GLU A 20 6.53 -10.07 -2.94
CA GLU A 20 5.18 -10.06 -3.53
C GLU A 20 4.93 -8.81 -4.38
N ALA A 21 5.33 -7.63 -3.90
CA ALA A 21 5.26 -6.41 -4.69
C ALA A 21 6.07 -6.56 -5.99
N THR A 22 7.25 -7.18 -5.92
CA THR A 22 8.10 -7.42 -7.10
C THR A 22 7.48 -8.43 -8.07
N LYS A 23 6.80 -9.48 -7.58
CA LYS A 23 6.08 -10.43 -8.46
C LYS A 23 4.94 -9.76 -9.22
N ILE A 24 4.25 -8.82 -8.57
CA ILE A 24 3.05 -8.17 -9.12
C ILE A 24 3.41 -7.02 -10.07
N PHE A 25 4.39 -6.20 -9.69
CA PHE A 25 4.76 -4.96 -10.40
C PHE A 25 6.09 -5.03 -11.13
N GLY A 26 6.83 -6.13 -11.01
CA GLY A 26 8.18 -6.28 -11.53
C GLY A 26 9.26 -5.70 -10.63
N GLU A 27 10.50 -5.90 -11.08
CA GLU A 27 11.68 -5.31 -10.43
C GLU A 27 11.66 -3.79 -10.56
N GLY A 28 12.07 -3.10 -9.49
CA GLY A 28 12.00 -1.65 -9.44
C GLY A 28 12.04 -1.13 -8.01
N LYS A 29 12.21 0.19 -7.92
CA LYS A 29 12.17 0.94 -6.65
C LYS A 29 10.95 1.85 -6.67
N GLY A 30 10.38 2.10 -5.49
CA GLY A 30 9.37 3.14 -5.34
C GLY A 30 9.98 4.53 -5.13
N LYS A 31 9.08 5.49 -4.99
CA LYS A 31 9.40 6.90 -4.79
C LYS A 31 9.45 7.24 -3.30
N ARG A 32 10.43 8.07 -2.90
CA ARG A 32 10.52 8.64 -1.55
C ARG A 32 10.35 10.14 -1.61
N LEU A 33 9.33 10.62 -0.90
CA LEU A 33 9.08 12.01 -0.58
C LEU A 33 9.43 12.24 0.90
N LYS A 34 9.31 13.49 1.36
CA LYS A 34 9.74 13.92 2.70
C LYS A 34 9.23 13.00 3.82
N ASP A 35 7.92 12.76 3.86
CA ASP A 35 7.26 11.96 4.89
C ASP A 35 6.42 10.80 4.32
N ARG A 36 6.62 10.48 3.03
CA ARG A 36 5.92 9.41 2.32
C ARG A 36 6.90 8.56 1.51
N VAL A 37 6.76 7.25 1.62
CA VAL A 37 7.51 6.27 0.83
C VAL A 37 6.49 5.40 0.11
N TYR A 38 6.69 5.17 -1.17
CA TYR A 38 5.96 4.23 -1.99
C TYR A 38 6.83 3.00 -2.25
N ASP A 39 6.23 1.84 -2.42
CA ASP A 39 6.92 0.56 -2.55
C ASP A 39 7.47 0.38 -3.97
N LYS A 40 6.69 0.77 -4.98
CA LYS A 40 7.03 0.64 -6.41
C LYS A 40 6.54 1.85 -7.20
N GLU A 41 7.21 2.14 -8.30
CA GLU A 41 6.64 2.94 -9.38
C GLU A 41 6.24 1.98 -10.51
N TYR A 42 4.99 2.04 -10.96
CA TYR A 42 4.48 1.16 -12.00
C TYR A 42 3.45 1.89 -12.86
N ASP A 43 3.63 1.91 -14.18
CA ASP A 43 2.70 2.55 -15.14
C ASP A 43 2.32 4.00 -14.76
N GLY A 44 3.31 4.79 -14.32
CA GLY A 44 3.12 6.18 -13.88
C GLY A 44 2.37 6.32 -12.55
N LYS A 45 2.15 5.23 -11.81
CA LYS A 45 1.57 5.21 -10.47
C LYS A 45 2.63 4.99 -9.40
N ASP A 46 2.48 5.70 -8.29
CA ASP A 46 3.25 5.51 -7.07
C ASP A 46 2.53 4.51 -6.16
N ILE A 47 2.99 3.26 -6.18
CA ILE A 47 2.31 2.11 -5.55
C ILE A 47 2.56 2.06 -4.04
N GLU A 48 1.49 2.02 -3.26
CA GLU A 48 1.47 1.52 -1.88
C GLU A 48 0.94 0.09 -1.89
N PHE A 49 1.79 -0.89 -1.58
CA PHE A 49 1.43 -2.29 -1.49
C PHE A 49 1.01 -2.68 -0.07
N LYS A 50 -0.11 -3.39 0.04
CA LYS A 50 -0.69 -3.85 1.31
C LYS A 50 -0.84 -5.38 1.28
N SER A 51 0.02 -6.09 2.00
CA SER A 51 0.01 -7.56 2.09
C SER A 51 -0.96 -8.14 3.12
N ALA A 52 -1.83 -7.31 3.72
CA ALA A 52 -2.78 -7.75 4.74
C ALA A 52 -3.75 -8.81 4.21
N ASN A 53 -4.10 -9.78 5.06
CA ASN A 53 -4.99 -10.90 4.72
C ASN A 53 -6.43 -10.77 5.24
N PHE A 54 -6.73 -9.70 5.99
CA PHE A 54 -8.05 -9.38 6.53
C PHE A 54 -8.73 -10.50 7.35
N LYS A 55 -7.96 -11.45 7.90
CA LYS A 55 -8.48 -12.55 8.73
C LYS A 55 -8.90 -12.11 10.13
N ARG A 56 -8.61 -10.87 10.51
CA ARG A 56 -9.01 -10.25 11.77
C ARG A 56 -9.38 -8.80 11.51
N GLU A 57 -10.22 -8.27 12.39
CA GLU A 57 -10.42 -6.83 12.49
C GLU A 57 -9.09 -6.13 12.79
N ARG A 58 -8.93 -4.97 12.19
CA ARG A 58 -7.84 -4.05 12.44
C ARG A 58 -8.09 -3.32 13.75
N THR A 59 -6.99 -3.09 14.44
CA THR A 59 -6.97 -2.22 15.60
C THR A 59 -7.15 -0.76 15.17
N GLN A 60 -7.67 0.08 16.07
CA GLN A 60 -7.83 1.51 15.80
C GLN A 60 -6.52 2.18 15.37
N SER A 61 -5.38 1.78 15.95
CA SER A 61 -4.07 2.32 15.59
C SER A 61 -3.64 1.97 14.15
N GLU A 62 -4.01 0.79 13.65
CA GLU A 62 -3.79 0.40 12.25
C GLU A 62 -4.64 1.25 11.30
N ILE A 63 -5.91 1.49 11.67
CA ILE A 63 -6.83 2.36 10.92
C ILE A 63 -6.32 3.82 10.92
N ASP A 64 -5.90 4.34 12.06
CA ASP A 64 -5.34 5.69 12.17
C ASP A 64 -4.06 5.84 11.34
N HIS A 65 -3.20 4.81 11.34
CA HIS A 65 -2.00 4.80 10.51
C HIS A 65 -2.34 4.87 9.02
N MET A 66 -3.30 4.07 8.57
CA MET A 66 -3.76 4.10 7.17
C MET A 66 -4.36 5.45 6.81
N ASN A 67 -5.16 6.04 7.70
CA ASN A 67 -5.70 7.39 7.49
C ASN A 67 -4.62 8.45 7.34
N LYS A 68 -3.56 8.41 8.16
CA LYS A 68 -2.40 9.30 8.03
C LYS A 68 -1.66 9.11 6.71
N GLN A 69 -1.56 7.89 6.20
CA GLN A 69 -0.97 7.65 4.89
C GLN A 69 -1.85 8.25 3.77
N ILE A 70 -3.17 8.09 3.87
CA ILE A 70 -4.12 8.70 2.93
C ILE A 70 -4.01 10.23 2.96
N ASP A 71 -3.92 10.86 4.14
CA ASP A 71 -3.72 12.32 4.26
C ASP A 71 -2.50 12.80 3.47
N LYS A 72 -1.39 12.06 3.57
CA LYS A 72 -0.16 12.37 2.83
C LYS A 72 -0.32 12.15 1.34
N ASP A 73 -0.98 11.06 0.94
CA ASP A 73 -1.26 10.77 -0.46
C ASP A 73 -2.16 11.82 -1.10
N ILE A 74 -3.18 12.30 -0.39
CA ILE A 74 -4.03 13.42 -0.82
C ILE A 74 -3.19 14.66 -1.05
N LYS A 75 -2.37 15.04 -0.06
CA LYS A 75 -1.50 16.22 -0.14
C LYS A 75 -0.56 16.15 -1.36
N TYR A 76 0.13 15.03 -1.55
CA TYR A 76 1.11 14.88 -2.63
C TYR A 76 0.49 14.70 -4.02
N LYS A 77 -0.73 14.13 -4.08
CA LYS A 77 -1.52 14.14 -5.31
C LYS A 77 -1.95 15.54 -5.70
N GLN A 78 -2.43 16.34 -4.73
CA GLN A 78 -2.85 17.72 -4.96
C GLN A 78 -1.69 18.63 -5.40
N SER A 79 -0.47 18.40 -4.91
CA SER A 79 0.72 19.14 -5.36
C SER A 79 1.31 18.63 -6.67
N GLY A 80 0.84 17.48 -7.19
CA GLY A 80 1.37 16.85 -8.39
C GLY A 80 2.71 16.13 -8.20
N GLU A 81 3.18 15.99 -6.97
CA GLU A 81 4.45 15.31 -6.64
C GLU A 81 4.32 13.77 -6.67
N ALA A 82 3.10 13.26 -6.49
CA ALA A 82 2.81 11.83 -6.53
C ALA A 82 1.50 11.52 -7.28
N ASN A 83 1.45 10.31 -7.84
CA ASN A 83 0.24 9.72 -8.40
C ASN A 83 -0.09 8.42 -7.63
N PRO A 84 -0.56 8.55 -6.37
CA PRO A 84 -0.69 7.42 -5.47
C PRO A 84 -1.72 6.40 -5.95
N HIS A 85 -1.38 5.12 -5.77
CA HIS A 85 -2.24 3.97 -6.02
C HIS A 85 -2.05 2.93 -4.92
N TRP A 86 -3.13 2.48 -4.29
CA TRP A 86 -3.06 1.45 -3.24
C TRP A 86 -3.37 0.07 -3.82
N HIS A 87 -2.45 -0.88 -3.72
CA HIS A 87 -2.69 -2.25 -4.14
C HIS A 87 -2.73 -3.19 -2.95
N PHE A 88 -3.83 -3.92 -2.80
CA PHE A 88 -4.01 -4.90 -1.74
C PHE A 88 -3.82 -6.32 -2.26
N LEU A 89 -2.94 -7.10 -1.65
CA LEU A 89 -2.74 -8.49 -2.06
C LEU A 89 -4.04 -9.32 -1.99
N ASN A 90 -4.84 -9.09 -0.96
CA ASN A 90 -6.15 -9.70 -0.77
C ASN A 90 -7.24 -8.63 -0.97
N ASP A 91 -8.44 -9.02 -1.41
CA ASP A 91 -9.53 -8.05 -1.64
C ASP A 91 -10.05 -7.48 -0.30
N PRO A 92 -9.95 -6.16 -0.07
CA PRO A 92 -10.46 -5.53 1.15
C PRO A 92 -11.98 -5.29 1.14
N LYS A 93 -12.68 -5.56 0.02
CA LYS A 93 -14.12 -5.31 -0.09
C LYS A 93 -14.93 -6.20 0.86
N GLY A 94 -15.94 -5.61 1.50
CA GLY A 94 -16.79 -6.29 2.47
C GLY A 94 -16.15 -6.52 3.84
N VAL A 95 -14.90 -6.06 4.04
CA VAL A 95 -14.27 -6.02 5.36
C VAL A 95 -14.72 -4.73 6.06
N PRO A 96 -15.50 -4.79 7.16
CA PRO A 96 -16.21 -3.62 7.68
C PRO A 96 -15.31 -2.42 8.04
N ASP A 97 -14.14 -2.67 8.61
CA ASP A 97 -13.18 -1.64 8.99
C ASP A 97 -12.42 -1.02 7.80
N MET A 98 -12.43 -1.70 6.65
CA MET A 98 -11.85 -1.22 5.40
C MET A 98 -12.82 -0.39 4.59
N GLU A 99 -14.13 -0.57 4.73
CA GLU A 99 -15.11 0.20 3.95
C GLU A 99 -14.90 1.73 4.08
N PRO A 100 -14.67 2.31 5.28
CA PRO A 100 -14.37 3.73 5.40
C PRO A 100 -13.05 4.13 4.72
N ILE A 101 -12.03 3.26 4.77
CA ILE A 101 -10.73 3.49 4.13
C ILE A 101 -10.89 3.50 2.61
N LEU A 102 -11.56 2.50 2.04
CA LEU A 102 -11.78 2.38 0.59
C LEU A 102 -12.64 3.53 0.07
N LYS A 103 -13.66 3.93 0.84
CA LYS A 103 -14.46 5.12 0.53
C LYS A 103 -13.58 6.37 0.48
N ARG A 104 -12.70 6.55 1.47
CA ARG A 104 -11.82 7.72 1.55
C ARG A 104 -10.82 7.78 0.39
N LEU A 105 -10.24 6.65 -0.02
CA LEU A 105 -9.39 6.58 -1.22
C LEU A 105 -10.17 7.03 -2.46
N LYS A 106 -11.37 6.46 -2.67
CA LYS A 106 -12.24 6.78 -3.81
C LYS A 106 -12.66 8.24 -3.83
N ASP A 107 -13.12 8.78 -2.69
CA ASP A 107 -13.59 10.17 -2.57
C ASP A 107 -12.48 11.19 -2.91
N ASN A 108 -11.21 10.80 -2.80
CA ASN A 108 -10.05 11.65 -3.10
C ASN A 108 -9.33 11.26 -4.41
N GLY A 109 -9.97 10.42 -5.23
CA GLY A 109 -9.44 10.00 -6.53
C GLY A 109 -8.13 9.20 -6.44
N ILE A 110 -7.84 8.58 -5.28
CA ILE A 110 -6.72 7.66 -5.12
C ILE A 110 -7.21 6.29 -5.58
N GLU A 111 -6.61 5.77 -6.64
CA GLU A 111 -6.97 4.47 -7.18
C GLU A 111 -6.56 3.36 -6.22
N TYR A 112 -7.34 2.29 -6.23
CA TYR A 112 -6.94 1.06 -5.57
C TYR A 112 -7.33 -0.17 -6.38
N SER A 113 -6.57 -1.24 -6.19
CA SER A 113 -6.79 -2.53 -6.83
C SER A 113 -6.48 -3.65 -5.84
N SER A 114 -6.84 -4.89 -6.18
CA SER A 114 -6.47 -6.05 -5.37
C SER A 114 -6.17 -7.30 -6.21
N GLY A 115 -5.45 -8.24 -5.61
CA GLY A 115 -5.15 -9.55 -6.18
C GLY A 115 -3.66 -9.89 -6.24
N SER A 116 -3.35 -11.09 -6.71
CA SER A 116 -1.96 -11.56 -6.90
C SER A 116 -1.39 -11.22 -8.28
N THR A 117 -2.15 -10.48 -9.10
CA THR A 117 -1.76 -10.03 -10.45
C THR A 117 -2.20 -8.60 -10.63
N TYR A 118 -1.37 -7.78 -11.29
CA TYR A 118 -1.75 -6.43 -11.68
C TYR A 118 -2.30 -6.42 -13.11
N ASN A 119 -3.56 -6.84 -13.24
CA ASN A 119 -4.28 -6.65 -14.50
C ASN A 119 -4.91 -5.26 -14.46
N ASN A 120 -4.23 -4.28 -15.05
CA ASN A 120 -4.91 -3.11 -15.58
C ASN A 120 -5.90 -3.67 -16.61
N ASN A 121 -7.18 -3.82 -16.25
CA ASN A 121 -8.24 -3.98 -17.23
C ASN A 121 -8.21 -2.73 -18.11
N LYS A 122 -7.42 -2.80 -19.19
CA LYS A 122 -7.50 -1.90 -20.34
C LYS A 122 -8.78 -2.20 -21.10
#